data_AF-A0A0P7VQ57-F1
#
_entry.id   AF-A0A0P7VQ57-F1
#
_cell.length_a   1.000
_cell.length_b   1.000
_cell.length_c   1.000
_cell.angle_alpha   90.00
_cell.angle_beta   90.00
_cell.angle_gamma   90.00
#
_symmetry.space_group_name_H-M   'P 1'
#
loop_
_entity.id
_entity.type
_entity.pdbx_description
1 polymer ?
#
loop_
_entity_poly.entity_id
_entity_poly.type
_entity_poly.pdbx_seq_one_letter_code
_entity_poly.pdbx_strand_id
1 'polypeptide(L)'
;MRKPFLVLPLLALLAACGTPRERCVGAANSELRTLDRLIAVTRGNLERGYALQEVQDVRVIRTTCTGTNEDDTTFTFPCDETQTYTRDVPVAIDLNAERAKLQSLQDRRVREADLAATRIEQCIAAYPE
;
A
#
# COMPACT_ATOMS: atom_id res chain seq x y z
N MET A 1 25.37 50.88 -2.63
CA MET A 1 25.93 49.85 -1.73
C MET A 1 25.31 48.52 -2.11
N ARG A 2 26.14 47.55 -2.50
CA ARG A 2 25.75 46.26 -3.09
C ARG A 2 25.25 45.32 -1.98
N LYS A 3 23.96 44.92 -2.02
CA LYS A 3 23.45 43.82 -1.19
C LYS A 3 23.77 42.49 -1.90
N PRO A 4 24.50 41.56 -1.29
CA PRO A 4 24.68 40.25 -1.88
C PRO A 4 23.40 39.45 -1.66
N PHE A 5 22.68 39.23 -2.76
CA PHE A 5 21.96 37.98 -2.97
C PHE A 5 23.03 36.87 -3.08
N LEU A 6 23.03 35.93 -2.15
CA LEU A 6 23.72 34.64 -2.30
C LEU A 6 22.89 33.60 -1.56
N VAL A 7 21.85 33.13 -2.22
CA VAL A 7 21.82 31.77 -2.80
C VAL A 7 22.05 30.71 -1.71
N LEU A 8 21.14 30.65 -0.74
CA LEU A 8 20.86 29.43 0.02
C LEU A 8 19.50 28.74 -0.31
N PRO A 9 18.96 28.74 -1.57
CA PRO A 9 17.78 27.94 -1.88
C PRO A 9 18.09 26.84 -2.91
N LEU A 10 18.68 25.71 -2.50
CA LEU A 10 18.60 24.50 -3.36
C LEU A 10 18.83 23.15 -2.69
N LEU A 11 19.54 23.08 -1.56
CA LEU A 11 19.85 21.77 -0.92
C LEU A 11 18.70 21.18 -0.09
N ALA A 12 17.65 21.95 0.22
CA ALA A 12 16.49 21.46 0.98
C ALA A 12 15.37 20.87 0.11
N LEU A 13 15.46 20.96 -1.23
CA LEU A 13 14.41 20.52 -2.16
C LEU A 13 14.63 19.11 -2.74
N LEU A 14 15.68 18.40 -2.32
CA LEU A 14 15.97 17.02 -2.74
C LEU A 14 15.56 15.95 -1.71
N ALA A 15 14.92 16.32 -0.59
CA ALA A 15 14.33 15.38 0.36
C ALA A 15 13.03 14.71 -0.15
N ALA A 16 12.74 14.78 -1.45
CA ALA A 16 11.58 14.14 -2.07
C ALA A 16 11.73 12.60 -2.20
N CYS A 17 12.89 12.05 -1.88
CA CYS A 17 13.13 10.61 -1.66
C CYS A 17 14.10 10.50 -0.49
N GLY A 18 13.67 9.91 0.62
CA GLY A 18 14.38 9.91 1.91
C GLY A 18 15.88 9.59 1.87
N THR A 19 16.57 9.93 2.96
CA THR A 19 18.03 9.73 3.09
C THR A 19 18.43 8.26 2.82
N PRO A 20 19.68 7.98 2.41
CA PRO A 20 20.16 6.60 2.25
C PRO A 20 19.90 5.75 3.49
N ARG A 21 20.13 6.31 4.69
CA ARG A 21 19.79 5.68 5.98
C ARG A 21 18.30 5.35 6.10
N GLU A 22 17.41 6.31 5.86
CA GLU A 22 15.96 6.09 5.95
C GLU A 22 15.48 5.00 5.00
N ARG A 23 16.00 4.97 3.76
CA ARG A 23 15.66 3.93 2.78
C ARG A 23 16.14 2.55 3.24
N CYS A 24 17.36 2.46 3.77
CA CYS A 24 17.91 1.21 4.30
C CYS A 24 17.09 0.68 5.49
N VAL A 25 16.80 1.53 6.47
CA VAL A 25 15.97 1.19 7.64
C VAL A 25 14.54 0.83 7.22
N GLY A 26 14.00 1.55 6.24
CA GLY A 26 12.71 1.26 5.64
C GLY A 26 12.66 -0.15 5.03
N ALA A 27 13.70 -0.54 4.30
CA ALA A 27 13.85 -1.88 3.73
C ALA A 27 14.03 -2.95 4.81
N ALA A 28 14.85 -2.71 5.83
CA ALA A 28 15.07 -3.63 6.94
C ALA A 28 13.78 -4.01 7.69
N ASN A 29 12.84 -3.06 7.79
CA ASN A 29 11.54 -3.25 8.45
C ASN A 29 10.42 -3.75 7.51
N SER A 30 10.69 -3.94 6.22
CA SER A 30 9.64 -4.27 5.24
C SER A 30 8.91 -5.58 5.56
N GLU A 31 9.67 -6.63 5.92
CA GLU A 31 9.10 -7.93 6.26
C GLU A 31 8.25 -7.87 7.53
N LEU A 32 8.68 -7.12 8.56
CA LEU A 32 7.89 -6.91 9.77
C LEU A 32 6.54 -6.27 9.47
N ARG A 33 6.51 -5.24 8.60
CA ARG A 33 5.25 -4.61 8.19
C ARG A 33 4.33 -5.58 7.45
N THR A 34 4.89 -6.47 6.65
CA THR A 34 4.12 -7.53 5.97
C THR A 34 3.54 -8.51 6.98
N LEU A 35 4.34 -9.01 7.93
CA LEU A 35 3.87 -9.91 8.97
C LEU A 35 2.82 -9.26 9.86
N ASP A 36 3.00 -8.00 10.25
CA ASP A 36 2.02 -7.24 11.02
C ASP A 36 0.68 -7.12 10.31
N ARG A 37 0.69 -6.82 9.01
CA ARG A 37 -0.52 -6.78 8.20
C ARG A 37 -1.20 -8.15 8.14
N LEU A 38 -0.44 -9.21 7.89
CA LEU A 38 -0.98 -10.57 7.83
C LEU A 38 -1.60 -11.00 9.17
N ILE A 39 -0.92 -10.70 10.28
CA ILE A 39 -1.44 -10.95 11.64
C ILE A 39 -2.74 -10.20 11.87
N ALA A 40 -2.82 -8.92 11.48
CA ALA A 40 -4.03 -8.12 11.63
C ALA A 40 -5.20 -8.69 10.81
N VAL A 41 -4.95 -9.08 9.55
CA VAL A 41 -5.95 -9.71 8.69
C VAL A 41 -6.44 -11.04 9.30
N THR A 42 -5.53 -11.91 9.72
CA THR A 42 -5.87 -13.21 10.32
C THR A 42 -6.65 -13.05 11.63
N ARG A 43 -6.29 -12.08 12.48
CA ARG A 43 -7.09 -11.75 13.68
C ARG A 43 -8.50 -11.29 13.31
N GLY A 44 -8.62 -10.37 12.36
CA GLY A 44 -9.92 -9.91 11.88
C GLY A 44 -10.79 -11.05 11.29
N ASN A 45 -10.16 -12.01 10.60
CA ASN A 45 -10.86 -13.20 10.10
C ASN A 45 -11.42 -14.05 11.26
N LEU A 46 -10.61 -14.27 12.30
CA LEU A 46 -11.02 -15.04 13.49
C LEU A 46 -12.11 -14.34 14.29
N GLU A 47 -12.03 -13.01 14.45
CA GLU A 47 -13.04 -12.20 15.16
C GLU A 47 -14.41 -12.25 14.45
N ARG A 48 -14.42 -12.21 13.12
CA ARG A 48 -15.66 -12.30 12.32
C ARG A 48 -16.15 -13.73 12.11
N GLY A 49 -15.27 -14.72 12.16
CA GLY A 49 -15.57 -16.12 11.84
C GLY A 49 -15.55 -16.46 10.34
N TYR A 50 -15.11 -15.52 9.50
CA TYR A 50 -15.00 -15.69 8.03
C TYR A 50 -13.92 -14.76 7.48
N ALA A 51 -13.36 -15.11 6.32
CA ALA A 51 -12.46 -14.21 5.59
C ALA A 51 -13.23 -13.32 4.62
N LEU A 52 -12.64 -12.19 4.25
CA LEU A 52 -13.15 -11.34 3.17
C LEU A 52 -12.40 -11.70 1.89
N GLN A 53 -13.15 -11.92 0.82
CA GLN A 53 -12.61 -12.08 -0.52
C GLN A 53 -13.09 -10.92 -1.39
N GLU A 54 -12.13 -10.29 -2.06
CA GLU A 54 -12.40 -9.29 -3.08
C GLU A 54 -12.93 -9.99 -4.34
N VAL A 55 -14.09 -9.56 -4.83
CA VAL A 55 -14.68 -10.01 -6.10
C VAL A 55 -14.94 -8.83 -7.02
N GLN A 56 -14.85 -9.08 -8.32
CA GLN A 56 -15.17 -8.10 -9.36
C GLN A 56 -16.51 -8.44 -9.99
N ASP A 57 -17.42 -7.48 -9.93
CA ASP A 57 -18.72 -7.54 -10.59
C ASP A 57 -18.73 -6.59 -11.79
N VAL A 58 -19.30 -7.03 -12.91
CA VAL A 58 -19.46 -6.21 -14.11
C VAL A 58 -20.90 -5.74 -14.19
N ARG A 59 -21.11 -4.42 -14.30
CA ARG A 59 -22.44 -3.84 -14.47
C ARG A 59 -22.44 -2.87 -15.64
N VAL A 60 -23.50 -2.96 -16.44
CA VAL A 60 -23.82 -1.95 -17.44
C VAL A 60 -24.59 -0.84 -16.75
N ILE A 61 -24.05 0.37 -16.78
CA ILE A 61 -24.73 1.56 -16.29
C ILE A 61 -25.15 2.44 -17.46
N ARG A 62 -26.33 3.03 -17.34
CA ARG A 62 -26.79 4.07 -18.24
C ARG A 62 -26.07 5.37 -17.87
N THR A 63 -25.35 5.96 -18.80
CA THR A 63 -24.61 7.22 -18.58
C THR A 63 -24.76 8.17 -19.78
N THR A 64 -24.13 9.33 -19.69
CA THR A 64 -24.05 10.31 -20.77
C THR A 64 -22.65 10.25 -21.38
N CYS A 65 -22.56 9.81 -22.62
CA CYS A 65 -21.32 9.82 -23.39
C CYS A 65 -21.18 11.12 -24.18
N THR A 66 -19.94 11.41 -24.56
CA THR A 66 -19.56 12.57 -25.35
C THR A 66 -19.03 12.11 -26.71
N GLY A 67 -19.50 12.72 -27.80
CA GLY A 67 -19.03 12.48 -29.17
C GLY A 67 -18.58 13.79 -29.82
N THR A 68 -17.79 13.68 -30.90
CA THR A 68 -17.28 14.83 -31.66
C THR A 68 -17.83 14.79 -33.08
N ASN A 69 -18.29 15.93 -33.58
CA ASN A 69 -18.75 16.13 -34.96
C ASN A 69 -17.56 16.42 -35.91
N GLU A 70 -17.80 16.45 -37.23
CA GLU A 70 -16.78 16.77 -38.22
C GLU A 70 -16.24 18.22 -38.13
N ASP A 71 -17.00 19.12 -37.51
CA ASP A 71 -16.64 20.53 -37.28
C ASP A 71 -15.95 20.77 -35.93
N ASP A 72 -15.40 19.71 -35.31
CA ASP A 72 -14.77 19.68 -33.98
C ASP A 72 -15.70 20.09 -32.82
N THR A 73 -17.00 20.27 -33.06
CA THR A 73 -17.97 20.52 -31.99
C THR A 73 -18.29 19.25 -31.22
N THR A 74 -18.55 19.38 -29.92
CA THR A 74 -18.84 18.24 -29.04
C THR A 74 -20.33 18.14 -28.73
N PHE A 75 -20.89 16.93 -28.75
CA PHE A 75 -22.27 16.65 -28.35
C PHE A 75 -22.34 15.54 -27.31
N THR A 76 -23.48 15.44 -26.61
CA THR A 76 -23.72 14.38 -25.63
C THR A 76 -24.91 13.51 -26.03
N PHE A 77 -24.86 12.23 -25.69
CA PHE A 77 -25.92 11.27 -25.99
C PHE A 77 -25.97 10.20 -24.90
N PRO A 78 -27.16 9.61 -24.63
CA PRO A 78 -27.29 8.62 -23.58
C PRO A 78 -26.75 7.27 -24.10
N CYS A 79 -25.82 6.68 -23.37
CA CYS A 79 -25.12 5.46 -23.74
C CYS A 79 -25.09 4.47 -22.57
N ASP A 80 -24.64 3.25 -22.85
CA ASP A 80 -24.40 2.23 -21.84
C ASP A 80 -22.89 2.07 -21.68
N GLU A 81 -22.40 2.19 -20.44
CA GLU A 81 -21.00 1.99 -20.09
C GLU A 81 -20.87 0.74 -19.22
N THR A 82 -19.95 -0.15 -19.61
CA THR A 82 -19.62 -1.32 -18.80
C THR A 82 -18.58 -0.92 -17.76
N GLN A 83 -18.96 -0.96 -16.49
CA GLN A 83 -18.06 -0.66 -15.37
C GLN A 83 -17.83 -1.91 -14.52
N THR A 84 -16.57 -2.11 -14.13
CA THR A 84 -16.16 -3.14 -13.17
C THR A 84 -16.15 -2.53 -11.77
N TYR A 85 -16.85 -3.17 -10.85
CA TYR A 85 -16.88 -2.79 -9.44
C TYR A 85 -16.26 -3.87 -8.58
N THR A 86 -15.45 -3.45 -7.63
CA THR A 86 -14.85 -4.31 -6.64
C THR A 86 -15.68 -4.28 -5.37
N ARG A 87 -16.02 -5.46 -4.81
CA ARG A 87 -16.64 -5.56 -3.48
C ARG A 87 -16.08 -6.73 -2.68
N ASP A 88 -16.12 -6.61 -1.36
CA ASP A 88 -15.77 -7.70 -0.46
C ASP A 88 -16.99 -8.59 -0.19
N VAL A 89 -16.78 -9.91 -0.26
CA VAL A 89 -17.78 -10.92 0.12
C VAL A 89 -17.24 -11.82 1.24
N PRO A 90 -18.09 -12.24 2.19
CA PRO A 90 -17.68 -13.18 3.22
C PRO A 90 -17.47 -14.57 2.60
N VAL A 91 -16.36 -15.21 2.96
CA VAL A 91 -16.03 -16.58 2.56
C VAL A 91 -15.72 -17.45 3.77
N ALA A 92 -16.26 -18.66 3.76
CA ALA A 92 -16.06 -19.63 4.83
C ALA A 92 -14.58 -20.06 4.88
N ILE A 93 -14.07 -20.24 6.11
CA ILE A 93 -12.70 -20.66 6.38
C ILE A 93 -12.69 -21.70 7.49
N ASP A 94 -11.61 -22.49 7.57
CA ASP A 94 -11.32 -23.31 8.74
C ASP A 94 -10.71 -22.44 9.84
N LEU A 95 -11.47 -22.21 10.92
CA LEU A 95 -11.04 -21.41 12.06
C LEU A 95 -9.88 -22.03 12.84
N ASN A 96 -9.74 -23.35 12.85
CA ASN A 96 -8.61 -24.00 13.53
C ASN A 96 -7.33 -23.81 12.72
N ALA A 97 -7.40 -23.98 11.40
CA ALA A 97 -6.28 -23.68 10.51
C ALA A 97 -5.88 -22.20 10.59
N GLU A 98 -6.85 -21.29 10.68
CA GLU A 98 -6.60 -19.85 10.79
C GLU A 98 -5.95 -19.47 12.14
N ARG A 99 -6.30 -20.14 13.25
CA ARG A 99 -5.59 -19.99 14.54
C ARG A 99 -4.15 -20.50 14.47
N ALA A 100 -3.93 -21.67 13.87
CA ALA A 100 -2.59 -22.20 13.68
C ALA A 100 -1.72 -21.29 12.81
N LYS A 101 -2.31 -20.72 11.75
CA LYS A 101 -1.68 -19.70 10.90
C LYS A 101 -1.30 -18.46 11.71
N LEU A 102 -2.20 -17.94 12.55
CA LEU A 102 -1.92 -16.79 13.40
C LEU A 102 -0.69 -17.03 14.29
N GLN A 103 -0.66 -18.18 14.96
CA GLN A 103 0.46 -18.56 15.81
C GLN A 103 1.77 -18.61 15.02
N SER A 104 1.78 -19.28 13.87
CA SER A 104 2.96 -19.35 13.01
C SER A 104 3.44 -17.97 12.54
N LEU A 105 2.52 -17.04 12.24
CA LEU A 105 2.86 -15.67 11.86
C LEU A 105 3.47 -14.89 13.03
N GLN A 106 2.92 -15.04 14.24
CA GLN A 106 3.45 -14.39 15.44
C GLN A 106 4.85 -14.90 15.77
N ASP A 107 5.08 -16.20 15.72
CA ASP A 107 6.40 -16.79 15.96
C ASP A 107 7.42 -16.31 14.93
N ARG A 108 7.02 -16.21 13.66
CA ARG A 108 7.88 -15.67 12.59
C ARG A 108 8.19 -14.20 12.81
N ARG A 109 7.21 -13.41 13.23
CA ARG A 109 7.37 -11.98 13.53
C ARG A 109 8.41 -11.74 14.62
N VAL A 110 8.41 -12.55 15.68
CA VAL A 110 9.41 -12.45 16.75
C VAL A 110 10.82 -12.64 16.18
N ARG A 111 11.04 -13.70 15.40
CA ARG A 111 12.36 -13.96 14.78
C ARG A 111 12.78 -12.86 13.81
N GLU A 112 11.85 -12.35 13.00
CA GLU A 112 12.16 -11.26 12.07
C GLU A 112 12.43 -9.93 12.79
N ALA A 113 11.91 -9.73 13.99
CA ALA A 113 12.21 -8.52 14.77
C ALA A 113 13.69 -8.45 15.16
N ASP A 114 14.25 -9.58 15.60
CA ASP A 114 15.67 -9.67 15.95
C ASP A 114 16.58 -9.46 14.73
N LEU A 115 16.18 -10.03 13.58
CA LEU A 115 16.91 -9.85 12.32
C LEU A 115 16.82 -8.41 11.82
N ALA A 116 15.65 -7.78 11.91
CA ALA A 116 15.46 -6.39 11.52
C ALA A 116 16.31 -5.45 12.38
N ALA A 117 16.35 -5.65 13.70
CA ALA A 117 17.20 -4.88 14.60
C ALA A 117 18.68 -4.94 14.17
N THR A 118 19.19 -6.15 13.88
CA THR A 118 20.56 -6.33 13.39
C THR A 118 20.81 -5.59 12.06
N ARG A 119 19.88 -5.66 11.10
CA ARG A 119 19.98 -4.96 9.82
C ARG A 119 19.92 -3.44 9.99
N ILE A 120 19.14 -2.94 10.95
CA ILE A 120 19.06 -1.51 11.25
C ILE A 120 20.40 -0.99 11.77
N GLU A 121 21.05 -1.70 12.69
CA GLU A 121 22.40 -1.34 13.17
C GLU A 121 23.41 -1.30 12.02
N GLN A 122 23.35 -2.26 11.09
CA GLN A 122 24.17 -2.24 9.87
C GLN A 122 23.87 -1.03 8.98
N CYS A 123 22.61 -0.64 8.84
CA CYS A 123 22.24 0.57 8.10
C CYS A 123 22.81 1.84 8.75
N ILE A 124 22.78 1.95 10.08
CA ILE A 124 23.31 3.11 10.81
C ILE A 124 24.85 3.20 10.65
N ALA A 125 25.53 2.06 10.70
CA ALA A 125 26.98 2.02 10.51
C ALA A 125 27.40 2.33 9.05
N ALA A 126 26.59 1.92 8.07
CA ALA A 126 26.87 2.14 6.65
C ALA A 126 26.51 3.56 6.16
N TYR A 127 25.50 4.20 6.78
CA TYR A 127 24.95 5.51 6.40
C TYR A 127 24.80 6.42 7.63
N PRO A 128 25.89 7.07 8.09
CA PRO A 128 25.87 7.93 9.27
C PRO A 128 25.15 9.28 9.08
N GLU A 129 24.92 9.72 7.84
CA GLU A 129 24.16 10.93 7.48
C GLU A 129 22.66 10.83 7.84
#